data_AF-A0A1A2JNA5-F1
#
_entry.id   AF-A0A1A2JNA5-F1
#
_cell.length_a   1.000
_cell.length_b   1.000
_cell.length_c   1.000
_cell.angle_alpha   90.00
_cell.angle_beta   90.00
_cell.angle_gamma   90.00
#
_symmetry.space_group_name_H-M   'P 1'
#
loop_
_entity.id
_entity.type
_entity.pdbx_description
1 polymer ?
#
loop_
_entity_poly.entity_id
_entity_poly.type
_entity_poly.pdbx_seq_one_letter_code
_entity_poly.pdbx_strand_id
1 'polypeptide(L)'
;MEKVIAVLMRADSDEKWCARQRGPVASALLELGLPGLSVNVRDDAVRHSLMTLTTLDPPVGAVVSMWTQQCYGEQMTAALALLGTECEQLAAYLVTESVPLKAPASESGSRTTGLANIALLRQPAGLDQASWLTRWQRYHTSVAIETQSTFGYTQNWVVRTLTPDAPGIAGIVEELFPTEAITDLKAFFGAADDNDLHDRLGRMVASTTAFGANENIDTVPTSRYVFKTPFIEEAT
;
A
#
# COMPACT_ATOMS: atom_id res chain seq x y z
N MET A 1 -16.38 -11.78 3.96
CA MET A 1 -15.43 -10.85 4.60
C MET A 1 -14.88 -9.93 3.52
N GLU A 2 -14.92 -8.64 3.79
CA GLU A 2 -14.53 -7.55 2.91
C GLU A 2 -13.24 -6.89 3.43
N LYS A 3 -12.53 -6.18 2.55
CA LYS A 3 -11.37 -5.36 2.92
C LYS A 3 -11.63 -3.91 2.53
N VAL A 4 -11.42 -3.01 3.49
CA VAL A 4 -11.43 -1.56 3.30
C VAL A 4 -10.03 -1.03 3.50
N ILE A 5 -9.55 -0.21 2.57
CA ILE A 5 -8.29 0.53 2.70
C ILE A 5 -8.61 2.02 2.83
N ALA A 6 -8.16 2.61 3.93
CA ALA A 6 -8.22 4.04 4.18
C ALA A 6 -6.85 4.68 3.92
N VAL A 7 -6.83 5.73 3.12
CA VAL A 7 -5.66 6.54 2.77
C VAL A 7 -5.82 7.88 3.49
N LEU A 8 -4.90 8.17 4.41
CA LEU A 8 -4.89 9.37 5.22
C LEU A 8 -3.92 10.38 4.60
N MET A 9 -4.46 11.51 4.13
CA MET A 9 -3.70 12.58 3.47
C MET A 9 -3.58 13.80 4.39
N ARG A 10 -2.36 14.31 4.54
CA ARG A 10 -2.03 15.49 5.36
C ARG A 10 -0.65 16.03 5.01
N ALA A 11 -0.44 17.33 5.14
CA ALA A 11 0.86 17.94 4.88
C ALA A 11 1.90 17.53 5.95
N ASP A 12 1.52 17.63 7.23
CA ASP A 12 2.44 17.44 8.36
C ASP A 12 2.32 16.05 8.99
N SER A 13 2.93 15.03 8.37
CA SER A 13 2.96 13.65 8.87
C SER A 13 4.24 13.33 9.66
N ASP A 14 4.54 14.10 10.72
CA ASP A 14 5.75 13.92 11.53
C ASP A 14 5.80 12.58 12.31
N GLU A 15 6.96 12.25 12.90
CA GLU A 15 7.14 10.99 13.66
C GLU A 15 6.16 10.88 14.83
N LYS A 16 5.82 11.99 15.48
CA LYS A 16 4.87 11.99 16.60
C LYS A 16 3.48 11.58 16.12
N TRP A 17 3.06 12.08 14.96
CA TRP A 17 1.82 11.68 14.32
C TRP A 17 1.87 10.23 13.85
N CYS A 18 2.96 9.79 13.21
CA CYS A 18 3.13 8.39 12.80
C CYS A 18 3.06 7.43 14.00
N ALA A 19 3.73 7.76 15.11
CA ALA A 19 3.68 7.01 16.36
C ALA A 19 2.27 6.92 16.93
N ARG A 20 1.46 7.98 16.78
CA ARG A 20 0.04 7.97 17.16
C ARG A 20 -0.77 6.97 16.32
N GLN A 21 -0.52 6.91 15.01
CA GLN A 21 -1.23 5.99 14.10
C GLN A 21 -0.95 4.52 14.42
N ARG A 22 0.32 4.16 14.65
CA ARG A 22 0.74 2.79 15.03
C ARG A 22 0.60 2.48 16.53
N GLY A 23 0.00 3.37 17.30
CA GLY A 23 -0.19 3.23 18.76
C GLY A 23 -1.65 3.46 19.13
N PRO A 24 -2.00 4.58 19.79
CA PRO A 24 -3.36 4.87 20.24
C PRO A 24 -4.46 4.68 19.19
N VAL A 25 -4.24 5.09 17.93
CA VAL A 25 -5.26 4.94 16.88
C VAL A 25 -5.43 3.47 16.49
N ALA A 26 -4.34 2.73 16.29
CA ALA A 26 -4.40 1.29 16.04
C ALA A 26 -5.09 0.53 17.19
N SER A 27 -4.82 0.90 18.46
CA SER A 27 -5.50 0.31 19.62
C SER A 27 -7.01 0.57 19.59
N ALA A 28 -7.43 1.82 19.35
CA ALA A 28 -8.85 2.16 19.25
C ALA A 28 -9.55 1.44 18.08
N LEU A 29 -8.88 1.25 16.94
CA LEU A 29 -9.40 0.46 15.82
C LEU A 29 -9.57 -1.02 16.18
N LEU A 30 -8.64 -1.60 16.94
CA LEU A 30 -8.74 -3.00 17.40
C LEU A 30 -9.91 -3.20 18.36
N GLU A 31 -10.21 -2.22 19.21
CA GLU A 31 -11.35 -2.24 20.14
C GLU A 31 -12.70 -2.28 19.41
N LEU A 32 -12.77 -1.84 18.15
CA LEU A 32 -13.96 -1.99 17.30
C LEU A 32 -14.20 -3.44 16.86
N GLY A 33 -13.30 -4.38 17.19
CA GLY A 33 -13.46 -5.80 16.91
C GLY A 33 -13.20 -6.18 15.45
N LEU A 34 -12.32 -5.44 14.76
CA LEU A 34 -11.96 -5.73 13.37
C LEU A 34 -11.40 -7.17 13.23
N PRO A 35 -11.86 -7.95 12.24
CA PRO A 35 -11.24 -9.22 11.87
C PRO A 35 -9.74 -9.13 11.53
N GLY A 36 -9.30 -8.02 10.93
CA GLY A 36 -7.90 -7.76 10.59
C GLY A 36 -7.58 -6.27 10.55
N LEU A 37 -6.34 -5.93 10.87
CA LEU A 37 -5.82 -4.55 10.88
C LEU A 37 -4.32 -4.54 10.53
N SER A 38 -3.98 -3.74 9.53
CA SER A 38 -2.60 -3.33 9.22
C SER A 38 -2.51 -1.82 9.06
N VAL A 39 -1.43 -1.24 9.57
CA VAL A 39 -1.16 0.20 9.52
C VAL A 39 0.19 0.42 8.85
N ASN A 40 0.20 1.20 7.78
CA ASN A 40 1.38 1.65 7.06
C ASN A 40 1.55 3.15 7.30
N VAL A 41 2.72 3.60 7.75
CA VAL A 41 2.99 5.01 8.06
C VAL A 41 4.27 5.48 7.37
N ARG A 42 4.27 6.70 6.84
CA ARG A 42 5.47 7.36 6.30
C ARG A 42 6.28 7.99 7.43
N ASP A 43 6.83 7.15 8.30
CA ASP A 43 7.60 7.53 9.49
C ASP A 43 9.07 7.83 9.18
N ASP A 44 9.85 8.24 10.19
CA ASP A 44 11.23 8.68 9.97
C ASP A 44 12.16 7.58 9.45
N ALA A 45 11.83 6.31 9.69
CA ALA A 45 12.61 5.18 9.20
C ALA A 45 12.61 5.05 7.68
N VAL A 46 11.59 5.58 7.00
CA VAL A 46 11.40 5.43 5.54
C VAL A 46 11.19 6.74 4.80
N ARG A 47 10.98 7.86 5.50
CA ARG A 47 10.62 9.16 4.92
C ARG A 47 11.58 9.64 3.84
N HIS A 48 12.86 9.34 4.00
CA HIS A 48 13.94 9.72 3.08
C HIS A 48 14.12 8.75 1.90
N SER A 49 13.21 7.79 1.72
CA SER A 49 13.30 6.81 0.65
C SER A 49 13.31 7.48 -0.73
N LEU A 50 14.23 7.03 -1.57
CA LEU A 50 14.35 7.44 -2.97
C LEU A 50 13.12 7.05 -3.80
N MET A 51 12.32 6.09 -3.33
CA MET A 51 11.17 5.53 -4.04
C MET A 51 9.87 6.29 -3.75
N THR A 52 9.97 7.61 -3.65
CA THR A 52 8.82 8.50 -3.44
C THR A 52 8.41 9.17 -4.74
N LEU A 53 7.17 8.97 -5.15
CA LEU A 53 6.48 9.74 -6.18
C LEU A 53 5.18 10.25 -5.57
N THR A 54 4.88 11.53 -5.73
CA THR A 54 3.73 12.17 -5.09
C THR A 54 3.01 13.05 -6.09
N THR A 55 1.72 12.77 -6.32
CA THR A 55 0.82 13.59 -7.14
C THR A 55 -0.36 14.12 -6.32
N LEU A 56 -0.66 13.51 -5.18
CA LEU A 56 -1.73 13.96 -4.27
C LEU A 56 -1.27 15.14 -3.41
N ASP A 57 -2.18 16.10 -3.23
CA ASP A 57 -2.05 17.25 -2.35
C ASP A 57 -3.37 17.41 -1.56
N PRO A 58 -3.38 17.17 -0.24
CA PRO A 58 -2.24 16.83 0.62
C PRO A 58 -1.62 15.44 0.31
N PRO A 59 -0.33 15.21 0.62
CA PRO A 59 0.32 13.92 0.38
C PRO A 59 -0.18 12.84 1.34
N VAL A 60 0.00 11.58 0.96
CA VAL A 60 -0.35 10.43 1.80
C VAL A 60 0.65 10.29 2.95
N GLY A 61 0.13 10.35 4.19
CA GLY A 61 0.91 10.12 5.41
C GLY A 61 0.78 8.70 5.97
N ALA A 62 -0.38 8.06 5.78
CA ALA A 62 -0.63 6.70 6.23
C ALA A 62 -1.65 5.97 5.37
N VAL A 63 -1.58 4.64 5.38
CA VAL A 63 -2.53 3.74 4.73
C VAL A 63 -2.93 2.67 5.74
N VAL A 64 -4.22 2.54 6.01
CA VAL A 64 -4.79 1.61 6.99
C VAL A 64 -5.64 0.58 6.27
N SER A 65 -5.24 -0.68 6.35
CA SER A 65 -6.02 -1.81 5.82
C SER A 65 -6.83 -2.45 6.94
N MET A 66 -8.15 -2.55 6.74
CA MET A 66 -9.11 -3.09 7.70
C MET A 66 -9.96 -4.16 7.04
N TRP A 67 -10.13 -5.30 7.69
CA TRP A 67 -11.05 -6.33 7.24
C TRP A 67 -12.32 -6.24 8.08
N THR A 68 -13.47 -6.42 7.45
CA THR A 68 -14.79 -6.31 8.09
C THR A 68 -15.78 -7.27 7.43
N GLN A 69 -16.94 -7.49 8.07
CA GLN A 69 -18.04 -8.22 7.41
C GLN A 69 -18.85 -7.33 6.47
N GLN A 70 -18.95 -6.02 6.76
CA GLN A 70 -19.78 -5.07 6.02
C GLN A 70 -19.10 -3.69 5.99
N CYS A 71 -18.64 -3.25 4.83
CA CYS A 71 -18.01 -1.93 4.62
C CYS A 71 -18.95 -0.74 4.86
N TYR A 72 -20.26 -0.99 4.93
CA TYR A 72 -21.31 0.00 5.22
C TYR A 72 -21.91 -0.14 6.63
N GLY A 73 -21.40 -1.06 7.44
CA GLY A 73 -21.89 -1.32 8.80
C GLY A 73 -21.32 -0.34 9.83
N GLU A 74 -21.90 -0.34 11.04
CA GLU A 74 -21.51 0.56 12.14
C GLU A 74 -20.02 0.46 12.49
N GLN A 75 -19.44 -0.75 12.45
CA GLN A 75 -18.02 -0.97 12.70
C GLN A 75 -17.13 -0.13 11.75
N MET A 76 -17.43 -0.14 10.45
CA MET A 76 -16.64 0.59 9.47
C MET A 76 -16.94 2.10 9.52
N THR A 77 -18.20 2.48 9.78
CA THR A 77 -18.56 3.89 10.01
C THR A 77 -17.77 4.49 11.19
N ALA A 78 -17.68 3.77 12.31
CA ALA A 78 -16.90 4.21 13.47
C ALA A 78 -15.40 4.28 13.17
N ALA A 79 -14.86 3.28 12.47
CA ALA A 79 -13.45 3.25 12.08
C ALA A 79 -13.08 4.43 11.15
N LEU A 80 -13.88 4.71 10.13
CA LEU A 80 -13.65 5.82 9.20
C LEU A 80 -13.85 7.18 9.88
N ALA A 81 -14.82 7.31 10.79
CA ALA A 81 -14.98 8.53 11.58
C ALA A 81 -13.76 8.81 12.45
N LEU A 82 -13.21 7.78 13.12
CA LEU A 82 -11.98 7.89 13.89
C LEU A 82 -10.80 8.33 13.01
N LEU A 83 -10.56 7.65 11.89
CA LEU A 83 -9.46 7.98 10.97
C LEU A 83 -9.60 9.37 10.33
N GLY A 84 -10.84 9.82 10.11
CA GLY A 84 -11.12 11.16 9.58
C GLY A 84 -10.65 12.28 10.52
N THR A 85 -10.53 12.02 11.83
CA THR A 85 -9.99 13.01 12.78
C THR A 85 -8.46 13.11 12.76
N GLU A 86 -7.77 12.22 12.06
CA GLU A 86 -6.31 12.10 12.07
C GLU A 86 -5.64 12.68 10.82
N CYS A 87 -6.42 13.18 9.86
CA CYS A 87 -5.95 13.65 8.56
C CYS A 87 -6.73 14.89 8.08
N GLU A 88 -6.20 15.55 7.06
CA GLU A 88 -6.88 16.68 6.40
C GLU A 88 -7.90 16.17 5.37
N GLN A 89 -7.56 15.07 4.69
CA GLN A 89 -8.45 14.39 3.77
C GLN A 89 -8.36 12.87 3.96
N LEU A 90 -9.53 12.24 4.07
CA LEU A 90 -9.67 10.78 4.17
C LEU A 90 -10.26 10.23 2.88
N ALA A 91 -9.57 9.26 2.28
CA ALA A 91 -10.08 8.48 1.16
C ALA A 91 -10.21 7.01 1.55
N ALA A 92 -11.41 6.42 1.46
CA ALA A 92 -11.61 5.01 1.77
C ALA A 92 -12.17 4.23 0.58
N TYR A 93 -11.67 3.01 0.42
CA TYR A 93 -11.94 2.14 -0.72
C TYR A 93 -12.27 0.72 -0.26
N LEU A 94 -13.39 0.17 -0.74
CA LEU A 94 -13.63 -1.27 -0.71
C LEU A 94 -12.80 -1.91 -1.82
N VAL A 95 -12.07 -2.98 -1.49
CA VAL A 95 -11.13 -3.63 -2.40
C VAL A 95 -11.30 -5.15 -2.45
N THR A 96 -10.92 -5.75 -3.58
CA THR A 96 -10.62 -7.19 -3.66
C THR A 96 -9.11 -7.40 -3.52
N GLU A 97 -8.71 -8.27 -2.60
CA GLU A 97 -7.31 -8.55 -2.31
C GLU A 97 -6.79 -9.78 -3.08
N SER A 98 -5.54 -9.72 -3.51
CA SER A 98 -4.78 -10.84 -4.06
C SER A 98 -3.34 -10.77 -3.53
N VAL A 99 -2.75 -11.92 -3.16
CA VAL A 99 -1.40 -11.98 -2.58
C VAL A 99 -0.48 -12.85 -3.44
N PRO A 100 0.03 -12.33 -4.58
CA PRO A 100 0.96 -13.08 -5.43
C PRO A 100 2.25 -13.54 -4.75
N LEU A 101 2.78 -12.75 -3.81
CA LEU A 101 3.97 -13.10 -3.02
C LEU A 101 3.67 -12.87 -1.54
N LYS A 102 3.51 -13.96 -0.78
CA LYS A 102 3.20 -13.89 0.65
C LYS A 102 4.42 -13.40 1.41
N ALA A 103 4.26 -12.31 2.17
CA ALA A 103 5.27 -11.82 3.08
C ALA A 103 5.54 -12.81 4.24
N PRO A 104 6.78 -12.86 4.78
CA PRO A 104 7.07 -13.56 6.02
C PRO A 104 6.17 -13.06 7.16
N ALA A 105 5.84 -13.96 8.09
CA ALA A 105 5.12 -13.58 9.31
C ALA A 105 5.97 -12.60 10.14
N SER A 106 5.31 -11.61 10.72
CA SER A 106 5.90 -10.65 11.66
C SER A 106 5.16 -10.72 12.98
N GLU A 107 5.85 -10.44 14.08
CA GLU A 107 5.19 -10.29 15.39
C GLU A 107 4.11 -9.20 15.33
N SER A 108 2.97 -9.45 15.97
CA SER A 108 1.84 -8.51 15.97
C SER A 108 2.25 -7.14 16.50
N GLY A 109 1.92 -6.08 15.75
CA GLY A 109 2.24 -4.70 16.09
C GLY A 109 3.73 -4.34 15.97
N SER A 110 4.60 -5.28 15.59
CA SER A 110 6.00 -5.00 15.30
C SER A 110 6.15 -4.38 13.90
N ARG A 111 7.21 -3.60 13.73
CA ARG A 111 7.59 -3.07 12.42
C ARG A 111 8.11 -4.22 11.57
N THR A 112 7.53 -4.44 10.40
CA THR A 112 8.11 -5.34 9.39
C THR A 112 9.48 -4.78 8.96
N THR A 113 10.53 -5.59 9.00
CA THR A 113 11.88 -5.20 8.57
C THR A 113 11.86 -4.73 7.11
N GLY A 114 12.62 -3.68 6.80
CA GLY A 114 12.66 -3.10 5.46
C GLY A 114 11.65 -1.99 5.24
N LEU A 115 11.13 -1.91 4.02
CA LEU A 115 10.23 -0.87 3.51
C LEU A 115 8.97 -1.52 2.94
N ALA A 116 7.78 -0.99 3.25
CA ALA A 116 6.58 -1.24 2.47
C ALA A 116 6.30 -0.05 1.56
N ASN A 117 6.42 -0.21 0.25
CA ASN A 117 6.06 0.83 -0.70
C ASN A 117 4.59 0.64 -1.11
N ILE A 118 3.76 1.65 -0.86
CA ILE A 118 2.37 1.64 -1.31
C ILE A 118 2.28 2.34 -2.66
N ALA A 119 1.90 1.60 -3.70
CA ALA A 119 1.68 2.15 -5.04
C ALA A 119 0.18 2.41 -5.28
N LEU A 120 -0.18 3.66 -5.53
CA LEU A 120 -1.56 4.09 -5.80
C LEU A 120 -1.77 4.25 -7.31
N LEU A 121 -2.41 3.26 -7.91
CA LEU A 121 -2.57 3.14 -9.35
C LEU A 121 -3.85 3.82 -9.85
N ARG A 122 -3.74 4.48 -10.99
CA ARG A 122 -4.86 5.09 -11.72
C ARG A 122 -5.10 4.27 -12.99
N GLN A 123 -6.37 4.05 -13.32
CA GLN A 123 -6.73 3.48 -14.61
C GLN A 123 -6.78 4.62 -15.65
N PRO A 124 -6.00 4.56 -16.74
CA PRO A 124 -6.08 5.56 -17.81
C PRO A 124 -7.46 5.58 -18.46
N ALA A 125 -7.98 6.78 -18.78
CA ALA A 125 -9.30 6.94 -19.38
C ALA A 125 -9.47 6.20 -20.72
N GLY A 126 -8.39 6.03 -21.47
CA GLY A 126 -8.38 5.32 -22.76
C GLY A 126 -8.20 3.81 -22.67
N LEU A 127 -8.09 3.23 -21.47
CA LEU A 127 -7.86 1.80 -21.26
C LEU A 127 -9.04 1.22 -20.48
N ASP A 128 -9.77 0.28 -21.08
CA ASP A 128 -10.90 -0.36 -20.41
C ASP A 128 -10.44 -1.20 -19.20
N GLN A 129 -11.36 -1.42 -18.26
CA GLN A 129 -11.03 -2.03 -16.97
C GLN A 129 -10.50 -3.46 -17.12
N ALA A 130 -11.08 -4.26 -18.01
CA ALA A 130 -10.67 -5.66 -18.18
C ALA A 130 -9.26 -5.76 -18.78
N SER A 131 -8.96 -4.92 -19.77
CA SER A 131 -7.62 -4.77 -20.32
C SER A 131 -6.63 -4.25 -19.29
N TRP A 132 -7.01 -3.24 -18.49
CA TRP A 132 -6.17 -2.68 -17.43
C TRP A 132 -5.80 -3.73 -16.38
N LEU A 133 -6.80 -4.46 -15.85
CA LEU A 133 -6.59 -5.56 -14.90
C LEU A 133 -5.73 -6.67 -15.50
N THR A 134 -5.93 -7.03 -16.76
CA THR A 134 -5.09 -8.03 -17.44
C THR A 134 -3.63 -7.56 -17.50
N ARG A 135 -3.38 -6.32 -17.90
CA ARG A 135 -2.01 -5.79 -18.00
C ARG A 135 -1.35 -5.64 -16.64
N TRP A 136 -2.09 -5.19 -15.63
CA TRP A 136 -1.58 -5.04 -14.27
C TRP A 136 -1.45 -6.40 -13.54
N GLN A 137 -2.56 -7.07 -13.26
CA GLN A 137 -2.57 -8.25 -12.38
C GLN A 137 -1.97 -9.50 -13.04
N ARG A 138 -2.10 -9.66 -14.36
CA ARG A 138 -1.59 -10.86 -15.05
C ARG A 138 -0.19 -10.67 -15.62
N TYR A 139 0.12 -9.52 -16.21
CA TYR A 139 1.42 -9.32 -16.88
C TYR A 139 2.43 -8.57 -16.02
N HIS A 140 2.04 -7.46 -15.39
CA HIS A 140 2.98 -6.66 -14.60
C HIS A 140 3.43 -7.38 -13.32
N THR A 141 2.57 -8.18 -12.68
CA THR A 141 2.92 -8.90 -11.44
C THR A 141 4.22 -9.70 -11.54
N SER A 142 4.42 -10.48 -12.60
CA SER A 142 5.68 -11.25 -12.75
C SER A 142 6.86 -10.34 -13.02
N VAL A 143 6.68 -9.28 -13.81
CA VAL A 143 7.75 -8.29 -14.06
C VAL A 143 8.17 -7.62 -12.76
N ALA A 144 7.24 -7.17 -11.92
CA ALA A 144 7.54 -6.55 -10.64
C ALA A 144 8.38 -7.49 -9.76
N ILE A 145 7.88 -8.71 -9.52
CA ILE A 145 8.55 -9.72 -8.68
C ILE A 145 9.94 -10.10 -9.21
N GLU A 146 10.11 -10.22 -10.53
CA GLU A 146 11.39 -10.65 -11.12
C GLU A 146 12.42 -9.52 -11.22
N THR A 147 11.97 -8.27 -11.36
CA THR A 147 12.86 -7.12 -11.61
C THR A 147 13.19 -6.31 -10.37
N GLN A 148 12.55 -6.63 -9.24
CA GLN A 148 12.75 -5.95 -7.96
C GLN A 148 13.16 -6.95 -6.87
N SER A 149 13.72 -6.46 -5.77
CA SER A 149 14.05 -7.25 -4.59
C SER A 149 12.85 -7.45 -3.64
N THR A 150 11.63 -7.49 -4.19
CA THR A 150 10.41 -7.63 -3.41
C THR A 150 10.36 -8.97 -2.69
N PHE A 151 10.09 -8.97 -1.38
CA PHE A 151 9.87 -10.19 -0.59
C PHE A 151 8.41 -10.37 -0.14
N GLY A 152 7.55 -9.42 -0.49
CA GLY A 152 6.10 -9.49 -0.28
C GLY A 152 5.39 -8.60 -1.30
N TYR A 153 4.26 -9.06 -1.83
CA TYR A 153 3.51 -8.35 -2.88
C TYR A 153 2.01 -8.64 -2.74
N THR A 154 1.24 -7.60 -2.41
CA THR A 154 -0.22 -7.65 -2.26
C THR A 154 -0.88 -6.65 -3.21
N GLN A 155 -1.86 -7.11 -3.98
CA GLN A 155 -2.66 -6.28 -4.89
C GLN A 155 -4.06 -6.08 -4.32
N ASN A 156 -4.55 -4.85 -4.38
CA ASN A 156 -5.90 -4.49 -3.96
C ASN A 156 -6.58 -3.73 -5.09
N TRP A 157 -7.48 -4.38 -5.81
CA TRP A 157 -8.28 -3.71 -6.84
C TRP A 157 -9.46 -2.99 -6.17
N VAL A 158 -9.61 -1.70 -6.43
CA VAL A 158 -10.70 -0.87 -5.88
C VAL A 158 -11.99 -1.22 -6.62
N VAL A 159 -12.96 -1.76 -5.88
CA VAL A 159 -14.29 -2.09 -6.42
C VAL A 159 -15.33 -1.01 -6.11
N ARG A 160 -15.10 -0.21 -5.06
CA ARG A 160 -15.99 0.89 -4.69
C ARG A 160 -15.28 1.93 -3.83
N THR A 161 -15.50 3.20 -4.13
CA THR A 161 -15.15 4.34 -3.27
C THR A 161 -16.19 4.50 -2.15
N LEU A 162 -15.73 4.73 -0.92
CA LEU A 162 -16.58 4.80 0.28
C LEU A 162 -16.68 6.21 0.91
N THR A 163 -15.78 7.13 0.57
CA THR A 163 -15.83 8.53 1.04
C THR A 163 -16.07 9.50 -0.12
N PRO A 164 -16.76 10.63 0.11
CA PRO A 164 -16.88 11.69 -0.90
C PRO A 164 -15.49 12.25 -1.24
N ASP A 165 -15.34 12.76 -2.47
CA ASP A 165 -14.14 13.44 -2.95
C ASP A 165 -12.83 12.63 -2.85
N ALA A 166 -12.94 11.30 -2.70
CA ALA A 166 -11.77 10.42 -2.71
C ALA A 166 -11.07 10.51 -4.08
N PRO A 167 -9.73 10.58 -4.12
CA PRO A 167 -8.99 10.55 -5.38
C PRO A 167 -9.32 9.31 -6.22
N GLY A 168 -9.21 9.42 -7.55
CA GLY A 168 -9.50 8.36 -8.51
C GLY A 168 -8.49 7.21 -8.50
N ILE A 169 -8.32 6.54 -7.36
CA ILE A 169 -7.45 5.38 -7.18
C ILE A 169 -8.22 4.13 -7.64
N ALA A 170 -7.66 3.41 -8.60
CA ALA A 170 -8.22 2.17 -9.15
C ALA A 170 -7.55 0.92 -8.57
N GLY A 171 -6.31 1.02 -8.11
CA GLY A 171 -5.57 -0.08 -7.50
C GLY A 171 -4.60 0.39 -6.42
N ILE A 172 -4.39 -0.44 -5.41
CA ILE A 172 -3.45 -0.19 -4.32
C ILE A 172 -2.55 -1.42 -4.19
N VAL A 173 -1.25 -1.26 -4.45
CA VAL A 173 -0.25 -2.32 -4.26
C VAL A 173 0.51 -2.06 -2.96
N GLU A 174 0.73 -3.10 -2.16
CA GLU A 174 1.71 -3.09 -1.07
C GLU A 174 2.87 -4.02 -1.45
N GLU A 175 4.06 -3.45 -1.55
CA GLU A 175 5.28 -4.14 -1.96
C GLU A 175 6.33 -4.03 -0.84
N LEU A 176 6.91 -5.15 -0.41
CA LEU A 176 7.89 -5.17 0.67
C LEU A 176 9.31 -5.34 0.13
N PHE A 177 10.22 -4.46 0.55
CA PHE A 177 11.61 -4.38 0.10
C PHE A 177 12.59 -4.42 1.28
N PRO A 178 13.82 -4.94 1.07
CA PRO A 178 14.86 -4.91 2.09
C PRO A 178 15.23 -3.48 2.51
N THR A 179 15.81 -3.31 3.69
CA THR A 179 16.12 -1.98 4.27
C THR A 179 17.04 -1.15 3.37
N GLU A 180 17.97 -1.80 2.69
CA GLU A 180 18.93 -1.20 1.77
C GLU A 180 18.22 -0.47 0.62
N ALA A 181 17.07 -0.98 0.18
CA ALA A 181 16.27 -0.41 -0.91
C ALA A 181 15.66 0.97 -0.59
N ILE A 182 15.71 1.42 0.67
CA ILE A 182 15.30 2.79 1.05
C ILE A 182 16.22 3.81 0.38
N THR A 183 17.53 3.53 0.29
CA THR A 183 18.53 4.50 -0.15
C THR A 183 19.37 4.04 -1.34
N ASP A 184 19.22 2.80 -1.79
CA ASP A 184 19.98 2.23 -2.90
C ASP A 184 19.05 1.66 -3.98
N LEU A 185 19.16 2.23 -5.18
CA LEU A 185 18.41 1.82 -6.37
C LEU A 185 18.78 0.39 -6.81
N LYS A 186 20.06 0.00 -6.74
CA LYS A 186 20.48 -1.38 -7.07
C LYS A 186 19.87 -2.35 -6.09
N ALA A 187 19.86 -2.02 -4.80
CA ALA A 187 19.21 -2.85 -3.79
C ALA A 187 17.69 -2.96 -4.04
N PHE A 188 17.02 -1.88 -4.43
CA PHE A 188 15.59 -1.89 -4.77
C PHE A 188 15.27 -2.79 -5.98
N PHE A 189 16.06 -2.71 -7.04
CA PHE A 189 15.90 -3.56 -8.22
C PHE A 189 16.52 -4.97 -8.06
N GLY A 190 17.22 -5.23 -6.96
CA GLY A 190 17.96 -6.49 -6.77
C GLY A 190 19.03 -6.71 -7.85
N ALA A 191 19.62 -5.63 -8.35
CA ALA A 191 20.55 -5.65 -9.47
C ALA A 191 21.98 -5.98 -9.01
N ALA A 192 22.66 -6.86 -9.74
CA ALA A 192 24.05 -7.24 -9.43
C ALA A 192 25.07 -6.17 -9.84
N ASP A 193 24.80 -5.45 -10.93
CA ASP A 193 25.64 -4.39 -11.49
C ASP A 193 24.80 -3.35 -12.26
N ASP A 194 25.46 -2.37 -12.88
CA ASP A 194 24.78 -1.30 -13.63
C ASP A 194 24.08 -1.78 -14.91
N ASN A 195 24.57 -2.84 -15.55
CA ASN A 195 23.95 -3.39 -16.76
C ASN A 195 22.66 -4.14 -16.39
N ASP A 196 22.71 -4.96 -15.32
CA ASP A 196 21.54 -5.63 -14.78
C ASP A 196 20.50 -4.62 -14.28
N LEU A 197 20.94 -3.54 -13.62
CA LEU A 197 20.06 -2.45 -13.21
C LEU A 197 19.37 -1.82 -14.43
N HIS A 198 20.11 -1.55 -15.51
CA HIS A 198 19.55 -0.98 -16.72
C HIS A 198 18.49 -1.88 -17.38
N ASP A 199 18.75 -3.19 -17.48
CA ASP A 199 17.80 -4.16 -18.02
C ASP A 199 16.50 -4.21 -17.19
N ARG A 200 16.63 -4.33 -15.87
CA ARG A 200 15.50 -4.37 -14.92
C ARG A 200 14.66 -3.10 -14.99
N LEU A 201 15.30 -1.93 -15.02
CA LEU A 201 14.63 -0.65 -15.20
C LEU A 201 13.88 -0.58 -16.54
N GLY A 202 14.50 -1.02 -17.63
CA GLY A 202 13.87 -1.05 -18.95
C GLY A 202 12.59 -1.91 -18.97
N ARG A 203 12.65 -3.11 -18.38
CA ARG A 203 11.50 -4.00 -18.22
C ARG A 203 10.40 -3.36 -17.37
N MET A 204 10.77 -2.75 -16.25
CA MET A 204 9.84 -2.07 -15.35
C MET A 204 9.13 -0.88 -16.01
N VAL A 205 9.87 -0.02 -16.73
CA VAL A 205 9.32 1.12 -17.47
C VAL A 205 8.38 0.65 -18.57
N ALA A 206 8.78 -0.35 -19.36
CA ALA A 206 7.92 -0.90 -20.41
C ALA A 206 6.62 -1.49 -19.82
N SER A 207 6.72 -2.20 -18.71
CA SER A 207 5.58 -2.81 -18.04
C SER A 207 4.63 -1.79 -17.44
N THR A 208 5.14 -0.81 -16.68
CA THR A 208 4.33 0.27 -16.08
C THR A 208 3.66 1.16 -17.13
N THR A 209 4.35 1.43 -18.23
CA THR A 209 3.78 2.14 -19.39
C THR A 209 2.57 1.40 -19.98
N ALA A 210 2.62 0.07 -20.05
CA ALA A 210 1.55 -0.71 -20.67
C ALA A 210 0.19 -0.57 -19.96
N PHE A 211 0.15 -0.22 -18.67
CA PHE A 211 -1.08 -0.02 -17.90
C PHE A 211 -1.22 1.40 -17.28
N GLY A 212 -0.34 2.33 -17.65
CA GLY A 212 -0.43 3.76 -17.31
C GLY A 212 0.12 4.16 -15.93
N ALA A 213 0.85 3.27 -15.26
CA ALA A 213 1.48 3.56 -13.96
C ALA A 213 2.72 4.45 -14.07
N ASN A 214 3.17 4.80 -15.28
CA ASN A 214 4.32 5.67 -15.50
C ASN A 214 4.01 7.18 -15.43
N GLU A 215 2.72 7.58 -15.44
CA GLU A 215 2.32 9.00 -15.54
C GLU A 215 1.68 9.56 -14.28
N ASN A 216 0.73 8.82 -13.69
CA ASN A 216 -0.10 9.31 -12.57
C ASN A 216 -0.16 8.26 -11.47
N ILE A 217 0.97 8.12 -10.76
CA ILE A 217 1.15 7.19 -9.65
C ILE A 217 1.67 7.94 -8.43
N ASP A 218 1.22 7.54 -7.25
CA ASP A 218 1.95 7.83 -6.02
C ASP A 218 2.63 6.54 -5.57
N THR A 219 3.90 6.64 -5.22
CA THR A 219 4.60 5.59 -4.47
C THR A 219 4.94 6.17 -3.11
N VAL A 220 4.39 5.55 -2.07
CA VAL A 220 4.43 6.04 -0.70
C VAL A 220 5.26 5.06 0.12
N PRO A 221 6.54 5.37 0.39
CA PRO A 221 7.35 4.60 1.30
C PRO A 221 6.79 4.62 2.71
N THR A 222 6.53 3.45 3.28
CA THR A 222 5.93 3.28 4.60
C THR A 222 6.62 2.20 5.43
N SER A 223 6.61 2.40 6.74
CA SER A 223 6.83 1.33 7.71
C SER A 223 5.52 0.59 7.93
N ARG A 224 5.57 -0.74 7.89
CA ARG A 224 4.40 -1.63 7.96
C ARG A 224 4.25 -2.28 9.32
N TYR A 225 3.04 -2.22 9.87
CA TYR A 225 2.66 -2.80 11.16
C TYR A 225 1.41 -3.66 10.97
N VAL A 226 1.53 -4.97 11.17
CA VAL A 226 0.37 -5.88 11.14
C VAL A 226 -0.05 -6.18 12.55
N PHE A 227 -1.25 -5.75 12.94
CA PHE A 227 -1.78 -6.00 14.28
C PHE A 227 -2.58 -7.30 14.33
N LYS A 228 -3.35 -7.57 13.27
CA LYS A 228 -4.22 -8.75 13.21
C LYS A 228 -4.44 -9.18 11.78
N THR A 229 -4.32 -10.48 11.51
CA THR A 229 -4.66 -11.07 10.22
C THR A 229 -6.06 -11.72 10.30
N PRO A 230 -6.91 -11.57 9.27
CA PRO A 230 -8.18 -12.27 9.16
C PRO A 230 -8.02 -13.71 8.63
N PHE A 231 -6.81 -14.09 8.24
CA PHE A 231 -6.50 -15.38 7.65
C PHE A 231 -5.94 -16.33 8.71
N ILE A 232 -6.36 -17.60 8.66
CA ILE A 232 -5.79 -18.64 9.51
C ILE A 232 -4.38 -18.92 8.99
N GLU A 233 -3.40 -18.88 9.89
CA GLU A 233 -2.07 -19.42 9.59
C GLU A 233 -2.21 -20.95 9.53
N GLU A 234 -2.08 -21.53 8.34
CA GLU A 234 -1.84 -22.97 8.26
C GLU A 234 -0.54 -23.25 9.01
N ALA A 235 -0.63 -24.01 10.10
CA ALA A 235 0.54 -24.49 10.81
C ALA A 235 1.37 -25.35 9.85
N THR A 236 2.50 -24.83 9.41
CA THR A 236 3.53 -25.59 8.68
C THR A 236 4.29 -26.51 9.62
#